data_AF-A0A4P5YE73-F1
#
_entry.id   AF-A0A4P5YE73-F1
#
_cell.length_a   1.000
_cell.length_b   1.000
_cell.length_c   1.000
_cell.angle_alpha   90.00
_cell.angle_beta   90.00
_cell.angle_gamma   90.00
#
_symmetry.space_group_name_H-M   'P 1'
#
loop_
_entity.id
_entity.type
_entity.pdbx_description
1 polymer ?
#
loop_
_entity_poly.entity_id
_entity_poly.type
_entity_poly.pdbx_seq_one_letter_code
_entity_poly.pdbx_strand_id
1 'polypeptide(L)' 'MVGVVASLSQPLAEAGIGIFVISTFDTDYLLVKDNDLEKAVIALRATGHAVEL' A
#
# COMPACT_ATOMS: atom_id res chain seq x y z
N MET A 1 -13.71 -8.02 -2.97
CA MET A 1 -12.76 -7.06 -2.37
C MET A 1 -11.57 -7.73 -1.66
N VAL A 2 -11.15 -8.95 -2.05
CA VAL A 2 -9.93 -9.58 -1.50
C VAL A 2 -8.71 -9.28 -2.37
N GLY A 3 -8.90 -9.07 -3.69
CA GLY A 3 -7.81 -8.90 -4.65
C GLY A 3 -7.06 -7.57 -4.56
N VAL A 4 -7.75 -6.44 -4.33
CA VAL A 4 -7.12 -5.10 -4.33
C VAL A 4 -6.21 -4.91 -3.11
N VAL A 5 -6.70 -5.25 -1.91
CA VAL A 5 -5.87 -5.14 -0.71
C VAL A 5 -4.69 -6.11 -0.78
N ALA A 6 -4.87 -7.32 -1.33
CA ALA A 6 -3.78 -8.27 -1.53
C ALA A 6 -2.71 -7.77 -2.52
N SER A 7 -3.11 -7.15 -3.63
CA SER A 7 -2.16 -6.64 -4.63
C SER A 7 -1.30 -5.49 -4.09
N LEU A 8 -1.82 -4.73 -3.12
CA LEU A 8 -1.09 -3.65 -2.45
C LEU A 8 -0.31 -4.14 -1.22
N SER A 9 -0.86 -5.06 -0.44
CA SER A 9 -0.25 -5.51 0.83
C SER A 9 0.96 -6.41 0.62
N GLN A 10 0.96 -7.24 -0.44
CA GLN A 10 2.08 -8.13 -0.74
C GLN A 10 3.41 -7.39 -0.98
N PRO A 11 3.52 -6.41 -1.91
CA PRO A 11 4.78 -5.70 -2.13
C PRO A 11 5.23 -4.91 -0.90
N LEU A 12 4.29 -4.38 -0.12
CA LEU A 12 4.61 -3.66 1.12
C LEU A 12 5.12 -4.62 2.21
N ALA A 13 4.54 -5.81 2.33
CA ALA A 13 5.02 -6.84 3.25
C ALA A 13 6.41 -7.36 2.86
N GLU A 14 6.66 -7.60 1.56
CA GLU A 14 7.99 -7.99 1.03
C GLU A 14 9.05 -6.90 1.31
N ALA A 15 8.64 -5.63 1.29
CA ALA A 15 9.48 -4.50 1.69
C ALA A 15 9.61 -4.33 3.22
N GLY A 16 8.92 -5.13 4.03
CA GLY A 16 8.92 -5.04 5.50
C GLY A 16 8.18 -3.82 6.06
N ILE A 17 7.20 -3.30 5.31
CA ILE A 17 6.40 -2.12 5.67
C ILE A 17 5.08 -2.60 6.28
N GLY A 18 4.82 -2.18 7.51
CA GLY A 18 3.53 -2.42 8.16
C GLY A 18 2.46 -1.49 7.58
N ILE A 19 1.27 -2.04 7.33
CA ILE A 19 0.12 -1.30 6.81
C ILE A 19 -1.04 -1.30 7.79
N PHE A 20 -1.88 -0.27 7.71
CA PHE A 20 -3.18 -0.22 8.38
C PHE A 20 -4.26 0.09 7.35
N VAL A 21 -5.31 -0.72 7.29
CA VAL A 21 -6.36 -0.60 6.26
C VAL A 21 -7.66 -0.13 6.90
N ILE A 22 -8.26 0.90 6.31
CA ILE A 22 -9.58 1.42 6.69
C ILE A 22 -10.50 1.33 5.48
N SER A 23 -11.45 0.41 5.53
CA SER A 23 -12.50 0.32 4.52
C SER A 23 -13.63 1.28 4.84
N THR A 24 -14.06 2.02 3.82
CA THR A 24 -15.27 2.85 3.85
C THR A 24 -16.32 2.29 2.90
N PHE A 25 -17.45 2.96 2.75
CA PHE A 25 -18.46 2.57 1.77
C PHE A 25 -17.94 2.69 0.33
N ASP A 26 -17.18 3.75 0.04
CA ASP A 26 -16.76 4.08 -1.32
C ASP A 26 -15.36 3.56 -1.67
N THR A 27 -14.46 3.45 -0.68
CA THR A 27 -13.05 3.12 -0.95
C THR A 27 -12.34 2.50 0.26
N ASP A 28 -11.15 1.96 0.01
CA ASP A 28 -10.23 1.45 1.02
C ASP A 28 -9.03 2.39 1.14
N TYR A 29 -8.76 2.87 2.36
CA TYR A 29 -7.54 3.62 2.67
C TYR A 29 -6.49 2.66 3.20
N LEU A 30 -5.29 2.73 2.65
CA LEU A 30 -4.12 2.02 3.15
C LEU A 30 -3.12 3.05 3.69
N LEU A 31 -2.85 2.96 4.99
CA LEU A 31 -1.92 3.84 5.69
C LEU A 31 -0.62 3.11 5.97
N VAL A 32 0.48 3.84 5.85
CA VAL A 32 1.85 3.43 6.25
C VAL A 32 2.37 4.42 7.28
N LYS A 33 3.46 4.07 7.96
CA LYS A 33 4.17 5.05 8.79
C LYS A 33 4.80 6.11 7.90
N ASP A 34 4.82 7.35 8.38
CA ASP A 34 5.40 8.49 7.67
C ASP A 34 6.86 8.23 7.24
N ASN A 35 7.66 7.68 8.16
CA ASN A 35 9.06 7.30 7.89
C ASN A 35 9.22 6.19 6.82
N ASP A 36 8.15 5.45 6.51
CA ASP A 36 8.15 4.40 5.49
C ASP A 36 7.52 4.87 4.16
N LEU A 37 7.03 6.12 4.08
CA LEU A 37 6.24 6.62 2.94
C LEU A 37 7.02 6.52 1.61
N GLU A 38 8.24 7.04 1.57
CA GLU A 38 9.07 7.02 0.36
C GLU A 38 9.37 5.59 -0.09
N LYS A 39 9.68 4.71 0.87
CA LYS A 39 9.93 3.29 0.63
C LYS A 39 8.67 2.56 0.12
N ALA A 40 7.50 2.90 0.66
CA ALA A 40 6.22 2.35 0.23
C ALA A 40 5.91 2.74 -1.21
N VAL A 41 6.11 4.01 -1.57
CA VAL A 41 5.93 4.50 -2.95
C VAL A 41 6.85 3.75 -3.92
N ILE A 42 8.12 3.55 -3.57
CA ILE A 42 9.07 2.81 -4.40
C ILE A 42 8.62 1.36 -4.58
N ALA A 43 8.25 0.67 -3.49
CA ALA A 43 7.81 -0.74 -3.55
C ALA A 43 6.54 -0.93 -4.41
N LEU A 44 5.58 -0.02 -4.29
CA LEU A 44 4.34 -0.05 -5.07
C LEU A 44 4.60 0.25 -6.56
N ARG A 45 5.41 1.27 -6.87
CA ARG A 45 5.76 1.59 -8.26
C ARG A 45 6.57 0.47 -8.93
N ALA A 46 7.45 -0.21 -8.19
CA ALA A 46 8.23 -1.34 -8.69
C ALA A 46 7.35 -2.52 -9.14
N THR A 47 6.13 -2.62 -8.63
CA THR A 47 5.15 -3.65 -9.01
C THR A 47 4.12 -3.17 -10.03
N GLY A 48 4.33 -1.99 -10.62
CA GLY A 48 3.48 -1.42 -11.67
C GLY A 48 2.28 -0.63 -11.15
N HIS A 49 2.16 -0.40 -9.84
CA HIS A 49 1.11 0.46 -9.29
C HIS A 49 1.45 1.94 -9.52
N ALA A 50 0.47 2.72 -9.98
CA ALA A 50 0.59 4.17 -10.06
C ALA A 50 0.40 4.78 -8.66
N VAL A 51 1.36 5.62 -8.25
CA VAL A 51 1.32 6.34 -6.97
C VAL A 51 1.70 7.79 -7.24
N GLU A 52 0.85 8.73 -6.85
CA GLU A 52 1.09 10.17 -6.91
C GLU A 52 1.44 10.69 -5.51
N LEU A 53 2.35 11.67 -5.43
CA LEU A 53 2.83 12.31 -4.20
C LEU A 53 2.41 13.78 -4.17
#